data_AF-A0A9K3Q6T5-F1
#
_entry.id   AF-A0A9K3Q6T5-F1
#
_cell.length_a   1.000
_cell.length_b   1.000
_cell.length_c   1.000
_cell.angle_alpha   90.00
_cell.angle_beta   90.00
_cell.angle_gamma   90.00
#
_symmetry.space_group_name_H-M   'P 1'
#
loop_
_entity.id
_entity.type
_entity.pdbx_description
1 polymer ?
#
loop_
_entity_poly.entity_id
_entity_poly.type
_entity_poly.pdbx_seq_one_letter_code
_entity_poly.pdbx_strand_id
1 'polypeptide(L)'
;MTTESTAVATNNNSNNESSSSETIAPVQRLFQDTDRFDRWKFFQDLLEGDADVHVVNQLLYAVLEGALRFPRKDANQRFVELSNPVKESIQRILLTSDDRKVVVALLDDYTDESSQDATQTMLQQLEQVLPTMDDDPDAFRSLWDTVLEIHGREAVKYQETQENTLQWKMQQTVARVLLHYDFLTLGIVTKPL
;
A
#
# COMPACT_ATOMS: atom_id res chain seq x y z
N MET A 1 53.15 -40.71 -21.14
CA MET A 1 53.33 -39.96 -22.40
C MET A 1 52.26 -40.50 -23.33
N THR A 2 51.20 -39.77 -23.70
CA THR A 2 51.13 -38.37 -24.12
C THR A 2 49.73 -37.81 -23.85
N THR A 3 49.73 -36.52 -23.53
CA THR A 3 48.62 -35.58 -23.35
C THR A 3 48.09 -35.06 -24.69
N GLU A 4 46.79 -34.77 -24.77
CA GLU A 4 46.13 -33.77 -25.66
C GLU A 4 44.64 -33.79 -25.23
N SER A 5 44.08 -32.83 -24.47
CA SER A 5 43.93 -31.37 -24.65
C SER A 5 43.16 -31.00 -25.92
N THR A 6 41.84 -30.82 -25.80
CA THR A 6 41.07 -29.92 -26.68
C THR A 6 39.87 -29.36 -25.93
N ALA A 7 39.64 -28.06 -26.14
CA ALA A 7 38.82 -27.15 -25.37
C ALA A 7 37.34 -27.11 -25.82
N VAL A 8 36.49 -26.77 -24.84
CA VAL A 8 35.38 -25.81 -24.86
C VAL A 8 34.52 -25.70 -26.13
N ALA A 9 33.24 -26.06 -25.97
CA ALA A 9 32.13 -25.36 -26.60
C ALA A 9 30.97 -25.25 -25.60
N THR A 10 30.88 -24.08 -24.98
CA THR A 10 29.76 -23.59 -24.18
C THR A 10 28.51 -23.56 -25.04
N ASN A 11 27.41 -24.17 -24.59
CA ASN A 11 26.10 -23.87 -25.15
C ASN A 11 25.13 -23.55 -24.01
N ASN A 12 25.00 -22.25 -23.76
CA ASN A 12 23.97 -21.66 -22.91
C ASN A 12 22.62 -21.90 -23.57
N ASN A 13 21.78 -22.73 -22.96
CA ASN A 13 20.36 -22.71 -23.25
C ASN A 13 19.62 -22.17 -22.03
N SER A 14 19.57 -20.84 -21.98
CA SER A 14 18.77 -20.07 -21.04
C SER A 14 17.29 -20.22 -21.42
N ASN A 15 16.67 -21.31 -20.99
CA ASN A 15 15.23 -21.41 -20.89
C ASN A 15 14.90 -21.72 -19.43
N ASN A 16 14.70 -20.69 -18.63
CA ASN A 16 13.74 -20.81 -17.55
C ASN A 16 12.99 -19.51 -17.40
N GLU A 17 11.85 -19.53 -18.10
CA GLU A 17 10.64 -18.77 -17.92
C GLU A 17 10.63 -17.80 -16.73
N SER A 18 10.51 -16.53 -17.10
CA SER A 18 10.10 -15.41 -16.26
C SER A 18 8.84 -15.78 -15.48
N SER A 19 9.05 -16.31 -14.27
CA SER A 19 8.00 -16.61 -13.30
C SER A 19 7.68 -15.33 -12.52
N SER A 20 7.04 -14.36 -13.18
CA SER A 20 6.71 -13.05 -12.59
C SER A 20 5.22 -12.84 -12.29
N SER A 21 4.42 -13.92 -12.22
CA SER A 21 2.95 -13.80 -12.12
C SER A 21 2.30 -14.24 -10.80
N GLU A 22 2.99 -14.88 -9.85
CA GLU A 22 2.25 -15.63 -8.80
C GLU A 22 1.94 -14.90 -7.49
N THR A 23 2.55 -13.76 -7.17
CA THR A 23 2.43 -13.17 -5.82
C THR A 23 1.38 -12.07 -5.60
N ILE A 24 0.65 -11.59 -6.63
CA ILE A 24 -0.51 -10.67 -6.43
C ILE A 24 -1.82 -11.45 -6.17
N ALA A 25 -1.93 -12.66 -6.73
CA ALA A 25 -3.10 -13.51 -6.59
C ALA A 25 -3.51 -13.82 -5.14
N PRO A 26 -2.60 -13.99 -4.16
CA PRO A 26 -2.98 -14.34 -2.79
C PRO A 26 -3.76 -13.24 -2.06
N VAL A 27 -3.29 -11.99 -2.06
CA VAL A 27 -3.94 -10.88 -1.34
C VAL A 27 -5.19 -10.37 -2.07
N GLN A 28 -5.18 -10.36 -3.41
CA GLN A 28 -6.41 -10.12 -4.17
C GLN A 28 -7.47 -11.15 -3.87
N ARG A 29 -7.12 -12.44 -3.78
CA ARG A 29 -8.05 -13.49 -3.38
C ARG A 29 -8.48 -13.35 -1.92
N LEU A 30 -7.56 -12.98 -1.03
CA LEU A 30 -7.82 -12.79 0.40
C LEU A 30 -8.85 -11.68 0.65
N PHE A 31 -8.83 -10.59 -0.14
CA PHE A 31 -9.72 -9.44 0.08
C PHE A 31 -10.83 -9.21 -0.97
N GLN A 32 -10.91 -10.03 -2.02
CA GLN A 32 -12.05 -10.05 -2.95
C GLN A 32 -13.25 -10.80 -2.37
N ASP A 33 -13.01 -11.93 -1.69
CA ASP A 33 -14.06 -12.85 -1.24
C ASP A 33 -14.33 -12.78 0.28
N THR A 34 -13.57 -11.98 1.03
CA THR A 34 -13.76 -11.83 2.48
C THR A 34 -14.96 -10.95 2.83
N ASP A 35 -15.57 -11.30 3.96
CA ASP A 35 -16.65 -10.51 4.56
C ASP A 35 -16.12 -9.11 4.93
N ARG A 36 -17.01 -8.12 4.95
CA ARG A 36 -16.73 -6.79 5.48
C ARG A 36 -16.11 -6.91 6.88
N PHE A 37 -16.58 -7.85 7.69
CA PHE A 37 -16.04 -8.09 9.02
C PHE A 37 -14.52 -8.37 9.02
N ASP A 38 -14.03 -9.22 8.11
CA ASP A 38 -12.60 -9.56 8.05
C ASP A 38 -11.75 -8.36 7.62
N ARG A 39 -12.28 -7.50 6.73
CA ARG A 39 -11.62 -6.24 6.36
C ARG A 39 -11.55 -5.27 7.53
N TRP A 40 -12.62 -5.17 8.32
CA TRP A 40 -12.65 -4.35 9.53
C TRP A 40 -11.65 -4.87 10.55
N LYS A 41 -11.58 -6.19 10.76
CA LYS A 41 -10.61 -6.79 11.67
C LYS A 41 -9.17 -6.54 11.21
N PHE A 42 -8.86 -6.79 9.93
CA PHE A 42 -7.55 -6.47 9.38
C PHE A 42 -7.19 -5.00 9.56
N PHE A 43 -8.15 -4.09 9.37
CA PHE A 43 -7.92 -2.66 9.52
C PHE A 43 -7.65 -2.27 10.99
N GLN A 44 -8.32 -2.92 11.93
CA GLN A 44 -8.01 -2.80 13.35
C GLN A 44 -6.59 -3.31 13.66
N ASP A 45 -6.24 -4.52 13.18
CA ASP A 45 -4.91 -5.09 13.36
C ASP A 45 -3.82 -4.17 12.73
N LEU A 46 -4.11 -3.50 11.61
CA LEU A 46 -3.20 -2.51 10.99
C LEU A 46 -2.97 -1.29 11.90
N LEU A 47 -4.03 -0.76 12.50
CA LEU A 47 -3.95 0.40 13.37
C LEU A 47 -3.22 0.09 14.68
N GLU A 48 -3.40 -1.12 15.20
CA GLU A 48 -2.74 -1.62 16.41
C GLU A 48 -1.27 -2.04 16.14
N GLY A 49 -0.86 -2.10 14.88
CA GLY A 49 0.50 -2.49 14.47
C GLY A 49 0.72 -4.00 14.39
N ASP A 50 -0.35 -4.79 14.51
CA ASP A 50 -0.36 -6.25 14.50
C ASP A 50 -0.58 -6.86 13.10
N ALA A 51 -0.90 -6.05 12.09
CA ALA A 51 -1.07 -6.53 10.71
C ALA A 51 0.25 -6.95 10.06
N ASP A 52 0.19 -8.04 9.30
CA ASP A 52 1.32 -8.50 8.48
C ASP A 52 1.70 -7.42 7.45
N VAL A 53 2.90 -6.88 7.61
CA VAL A 53 3.46 -5.83 6.77
C VAL A 53 3.41 -6.20 5.28
N HIS A 54 3.72 -7.44 4.93
CA HIS A 54 3.72 -7.87 3.54
C HIS A 54 2.31 -7.83 2.95
N VAL A 55 1.30 -8.22 3.73
CA VAL A 55 -0.11 -8.13 3.34
C VAL A 55 -0.55 -6.66 3.18
N VAL A 56 -0.17 -5.79 4.11
CA VAL A 56 -0.46 -4.34 4.05
C VAL A 56 0.07 -3.74 2.75
N ASN A 57 1.28 -4.13 2.35
CA ASN A 57 1.95 -3.57 1.17
C ASN A 57 1.33 -4.02 -0.13
N GLN A 58 1.04 -5.31 -0.23
CA GLN A 58 0.33 -5.85 -1.37
C GLN A 58 -1.07 -5.23 -1.49
N LEU A 59 -1.74 -5.02 -0.36
CA LEU A 59 -3.04 -4.39 -0.34
C LEU A 59 -2.98 -2.93 -0.79
N LEU A 60 -2.06 -2.14 -0.23
CA LEU A 60 -1.85 -0.75 -0.62
C LEU A 60 -1.57 -0.62 -2.12
N TYR A 61 -0.66 -1.46 -2.64
CA TYR A 61 -0.37 -1.51 -4.08
C TYR A 61 -1.63 -1.79 -4.89
N ALA A 62 -2.40 -2.81 -4.52
CA ALA A 62 -3.60 -3.23 -5.24
C ALA A 62 -4.71 -2.16 -5.20
N VAL A 63 -4.86 -1.46 -4.07
CA VAL A 63 -5.82 -0.37 -3.91
C VAL A 63 -5.45 0.83 -4.77
N LEU A 64 -4.17 1.23 -4.75
CA LEU A 64 -3.67 2.35 -5.55
C LEU A 64 -3.71 2.06 -7.06
N GLU A 65 -3.32 0.85 -7.47
CA GLU A 65 -3.45 0.39 -8.85
C GLU A 65 -4.92 0.36 -9.29
N GLY A 66 -5.81 -0.17 -8.44
CA GLY A 66 -7.24 -0.19 -8.69
C GLY A 66 -7.82 1.21 -8.86
N ALA A 67 -7.43 2.16 -8.02
CA ALA A 67 -7.85 3.56 -8.10
C ALA A 67 -7.44 4.24 -9.41
N LEU A 68 -6.25 3.92 -9.94
CA LEU A 68 -5.81 4.43 -11.24
C LEU A 68 -6.57 3.81 -12.41
N ARG A 69 -6.84 2.51 -12.36
CA ARG A 69 -7.45 1.75 -13.47
C ARG A 69 -8.97 1.88 -13.52
N PHE A 70 -9.61 2.01 -12.37
CA PHE A 70 -11.06 1.98 -12.21
C PHE A 70 -11.53 3.19 -11.40
N PRO A 71 -11.77 4.35 -12.06
CA PRO A 71 -12.26 5.55 -11.40
C PRO A 71 -13.57 5.27 -10.66
N ARG A 72 -13.73 5.88 -9.49
CA ARG A 72 -14.95 5.73 -8.69
C ARG A 72 -16.13 6.40 -9.34
N LYS A 73 -17.33 5.93 -9.01
CA LYS A 73 -18.56 6.65 -9.26
C LYS A 73 -18.99 7.39 -8.00
N ASP A 74 -19.40 8.65 -8.15
CA ASP A 74 -20.04 9.40 -7.07
C ASP A 74 -21.48 8.90 -6.81
N ALA A 75 -22.16 9.50 -5.83
CA ALA A 75 -23.57 9.21 -5.54
C ALA A 75 -24.50 9.42 -6.74
N ASN A 76 -24.09 10.23 -7.72
CA ASN A 76 -24.81 10.51 -8.96
C ASN A 76 -24.38 9.63 -10.14
N GLN A 77 -23.63 8.55 -9.87
CA GLN A 77 -23.11 7.60 -10.88
C GLN A 77 -22.12 8.22 -11.88
N ARG A 78 -21.52 9.39 -11.57
CA ARG A 78 -20.51 10.05 -12.40
C ARG A 78 -19.13 9.57 -12.01
N PHE A 79 -18.27 9.34 -13.00
CA PHE A 79 -16.88 9.02 -12.74
C PHE A 79 -16.17 10.22 -12.09
N VAL A 80 -15.66 9.99 -10.89
CA VAL A 80 -14.75 10.90 -10.20
C VAL A 80 -13.36 10.58 -10.71
N GLU A 81 -12.89 11.42 -11.62
CA GLU A 81 -11.51 11.33 -12.09
C GLU A 81 -10.56 11.88 -11.02
N LEU A 82 -9.50 11.11 -10.75
CA LEU A 82 -8.37 11.61 -9.99
C LEU A 82 -7.74 12.80 -10.72
N SER A 83 -7.35 13.82 -9.96
CA SER A 83 -6.58 14.94 -10.50
C SER A 83 -5.25 14.45 -11.06
N ASN A 84 -4.71 15.15 -12.07
CA ASN A 84 -3.43 14.77 -12.67
C ASN A 84 -2.29 14.70 -11.63
N PRO A 85 -2.16 15.64 -10.67
CA PRO A 85 -1.15 15.53 -9.62
C PRO A 85 -1.27 14.25 -8.79
N VAL A 86 -2.50 13.85 -8.44
CA VAL A 86 -2.74 12.61 -7.68
C VAL A 86 -2.41 11.39 -8.54
N LYS A 87 -2.81 11.36 -9.82
CA LYS A 87 -2.47 10.27 -10.74
C LYS A 87 -0.94 10.10 -10.85
N GLU A 88 -0.20 11.19 -11.02
CA GLU A 88 1.26 11.19 -11.09
C GLU A 88 1.90 10.71 -9.78
N SER A 89 1.38 11.14 -8.63
CA SER A 89 1.87 10.68 -7.32
C SER A 89 1.62 9.18 -7.11
N ILE A 90 0.45 8.66 -7.47
CA ILE A 90 0.18 7.22 -7.40
C ILE A 90 1.13 6.46 -8.34
N GLN A 91 1.29 6.92 -9.58
CA GLN A 91 2.23 6.28 -10.53
C GLN A 91 3.65 6.28 -9.99
N ARG A 92 4.11 7.37 -9.37
CA ARG A 92 5.42 7.44 -8.72
C ARG A 92 5.56 6.40 -7.62
N ILE A 93 4.58 6.28 -6.72
CA ILE A 93 4.55 5.29 -5.64
C ILE A 93 4.65 3.86 -6.21
N LEU A 94 3.87 3.57 -7.27
CA LEU A 94 3.84 2.25 -7.90
C LEU A 94 5.14 1.93 -8.66
N LEU A 95 5.82 2.93 -9.25
CA LEU A 95 7.08 2.78 -9.98
C LEU A 95 8.29 2.69 -9.04
N THR A 96 8.30 3.44 -7.93
CA THR A 96 9.33 3.29 -6.89
C THR A 96 9.28 1.89 -6.28
N SER A 97 8.10 1.27 -6.29
CA SER A 97 7.85 -0.11 -5.85
C SER A 97 8.31 -1.17 -6.85
N ASP A 98 9.52 -1.06 -7.41
CA ASP A 98 10.05 -1.88 -8.51
C ASP A 98 10.25 -3.38 -8.16
N ASP A 99 9.76 -3.82 -6.99
CA ASP A 99 9.80 -5.22 -6.59
C ASP A 99 8.75 -5.61 -5.51
N ARG A 100 7.63 -4.87 -5.40
CA ARG A 100 6.58 -5.13 -4.37
C ARG A 100 7.09 -5.07 -2.91
N LYS A 101 8.28 -4.52 -2.68
CA LYS A 101 9.02 -4.54 -1.39
C LYS A 101 9.16 -3.19 -0.71
N VAL A 102 8.82 -2.07 -1.35
CA VAL A 102 9.21 -0.76 -0.79
C VAL A 102 8.55 -0.48 0.54
N VAL A 103 7.27 -0.80 0.72
CA VAL A 103 6.59 -0.60 2.02
C VAL A 103 7.00 -1.66 3.07
N VAL A 104 7.68 -2.75 2.65
CA VAL A 104 8.16 -3.82 3.56
C VAL A 104 9.27 -3.31 4.46
N ALA A 105 10.11 -2.41 3.95
CA ALA A 105 11.15 -1.76 4.76
C ALA A 105 10.61 -0.66 5.70
N LEU A 106 9.34 -0.25 5.56
CA LEU A 106 8.80 0.98 6.18
C LEU A 106 8.00 0.73 7.45
N LEU A 107 7.45 -0.48 7.58
CA LEU A 107 6.67 -0.92 8.74
C LEU A 107 7.45 -1.90 9.62
N ASP A 108 8.58 -2.41 9.13
CA ASP A 108 9.51 -3.25 9.87
C ASP A 108 10.55 -2.35 10.56
N ASP A 109 10.88 -2.64 11.83
CA ASP A 109 11.67 -1.79 12.74
C ASP A 109 13.16 -1.74 12.33
N TYR A 110 13.46 -1.12 11.18
CA TYR A 110 14.82 -1.01 10.67
C TYR A 110 15.51 0.25 11.21
N THR A 111 16.57 0.02 12.00
CA THR A 111 17.41 1.03 12.64
C THR A 111 18.46 1.66 11.69
N ASP A 112 18.36 1.46 10.38
CA ASP A 112 19.33 1.98 9.40
C ASP A 112 18.88 3.35 8.86
N GLU A 113 19.76 4.36 8.96
CA GLU A 113 19.51 5.74 8.52
C GLU A 113 19.07 5.82 7.04
N SER A 114 19.63 4.96 6.18
CA SER A 114 19.27 4.91 4.75
C SER A 114 17.82 4.48 4.51
N SER A 115 17.27 3.68 5.42
CA SER A 115 15.88 3.21 5.35
C SER A 115 14.91 4.28 5.84
N GLN A 116 15.31 5.10 6.83
CA GLN A 116 14.47 6.19 7.33
C GLN A 116 14.20 7.27 6.28
N ASP A 117 15.20 7.63 5.45
CA ASP A 117 15.02 8.60 4.36
C ASP A 117 14.04 8.09 3.29
N ALA A 118 14.10 6.79 2.98
CA ALA A 118 13.15 6.15 2.08
C ALA A 118 11.73 6.15 2.67
N THR A 119 11.59 5.85 3.97
CA THR A 119 10.31 5.92 4.69
C THR A 119 9.71 7.31 4.68
N GLN A 120 10.52 8.33 4.98
CA GLN A 120 10.08 9.71 4.99
C GLN A 120 9.64 10.17 3.59
N THR A 121 10.37 9.75 2.55
CA THR A 121 10.02 10.04 1.16
C THR A 121 8.70 9.38 0.77
N MET A 122 8.51 8.11 1.10
CA MET A 122 7.26 7.41 0.81
C MET A 122 6.08 7.99 1.59
N LEU A 123 6.28 8.35 2.87
CA LEU A 123 5.25 9.00 3.69
C LEU A 123 4.74 10.27 3.01
N GLN A 124 5.67 11.14 2.57
CA GLN A 124 5.32 12.38 1.86
C GLN A 124 4.59 12.11 0.54
N GLN A 125 4.96 11.05 -0.17
CA GLN A 125 4.26 10.66 -1.41
C GLN A 125 2.83 10.17 -1.14
N LEU A 126 2.62 9.38 -0.10
CA LEU A 126 1.30 8.90 0.28
C LEU A 126 0.41 10.05 0.81
N GLU A 127 0.98 11.01 1.52
CA GLU A 127 0.24 12.20 1.94
C GLU A 127 -0.28 13.03 0.75
N GLN A 128 0.41 13.02 -0.39
CA GLN A 128 -0.04 13.70 -1.61
C GLN A 128 -1.24 13.05 -2.29
N VAL A 129 -1.57 11.80 -1.95
CA VAL A 129 -2.76 11.11 -2.50
C VAL A 129 -3.96 11.17 -1.56
N LEU A 130 -3.79 11.78 -0.39
CA LEU A 130 -4.85 11.99 0.60
C LEU A 130 -5.45 13.39 0.47
N PRO A 131 -6.73 13.58 0.85
CA PRO A 131 -7.30 14.90 1.01
C PRO A 131 -6.55 15.66 2.11
N THR A 132 -6.31 16.95 1.89
CA THR A 132 -5.69 17.84 2.88
C THR A 132 -6.76 18.68 3.58
N MET A 133 -6.42 19.23 4.73
CA MET A 133 -7.31 20.14 5.47
C MET A 133 -7.66 21.41 4.67
N ASP A 134 -6.75 21.85 3.79
CA ASP A 134 -6.93 23.07 3.00
C ASP A 134 -7.75 22.82 1.72
N ASP A 135 -7.62 21.63 1.11
CA ASP A 135 -8.31 21.28 -0.14
C ASP A 135 -9.71 20.70 0.08
N ASP A 136 -9.84 19.73 1.00
CA ASP A 136 -11.11 19.06 1.32
C ASP A 136 -11.18 18.74 2.83
N PRO A 137 -11.59 19.73 3.66
CA PRO A 137 -11.61 19.58 5.11
C PRO A 137 -12.62 18.53 5.58
N ASP A 138 -13.68 18.28 4.81
CA ASP A 138 -14.73 17.33 5.20
C ASP A 138 -14.25 15.90 4.97
N ALA A 139 -13.63 15.61 3.82
CA ALA A 139 -13.00 14.31 3.59
C ALA A 139 -11.84 14.06 4.56
N PHE A 140 -10.99 15.07 4.80
CA PHE A 140 -9.89 14.98 5.76
C PHE A 140 -10.39 14.61 7.17
N ARG A 141 -11.40 15.32 7.68
CA ARG A 141 -11.98 15.03 9.01
C ARG A 141 -12.65 13.67 9.04
N SER A 142 -13.41 13.30 8.01
CA SER A 142 -14.09 12.01 7.94
C SER A 142 -13.13 10.83 8.02
N LEU A 143 -11.95 10.92 7.38
CA LEU A 143 -10.92 9.90 7.48
C LEU A 143 -10.40 9.75 8.92
N TRP A 144 -10.11 10.88 9.57
CA TRP A 144 -9.64 10.89 10.95
C TRP A 144 -10.70 10.41 11.94
N ASP A 145 -11.97 10.80 11.77
CA ASP A 145 -13.06 10.33 12.62
C ASP A 145 -13.21 8.80 12.53
N THR A 146 -13.10 8.24 11.31
CA THR A 146 -13.15 6.79 11.10
C THR A 146 -11.96 6.08 11.77
N VAL A 147 -10.74 6.63 11.62
CA VAL A 147 -9.55 6.09 12.30
C VAL A 147 -9.72 6.13 13.82
N LEU A 148 -10.21 7.25 14.37
CA LEU A 148 -10.43 7.42 15.80
C LEU A 148 -11.53 6.50 16.35
N GLU A 149 -12.56 6.21 15.54
CA GLU A 149 -13.63 5.28 15.88
C GLU A 149 -13.13 3.84 15.93
N ILE A 150 -12.29 3.42 14.97
CA ILE A 150 -11.77 2.06 14.90
C ILE A 150 -10.65 1.82 15.92
N HIS A 151 -9.65 2.70 15.96
CA HIS A 151 -8.49 2.53 16.83
C HIS A 151 -8.79 2.89 18.29
N GLY A 152 -9.79 3.76 18.51
CA GLY A 152 -10.08 4.35 19.80
C GLY A 152 -9.33 5.66 20.03
N ARG A 153 -10.08 6.69 20.43
CA ARG A 153 -9.56 8.06 20.62
C ARG A 153 -8.38 8.15 21.59
N GLU A 154 -8.40 7.37 22.66
CA GLU A 154 -7.33 7.43 23.67
C GLU A 154 -6.06 6.69 23.23
N ALA A 155 -6.18 5.63 22.43
CA ALA A 155 -5.03 4.92 21.85
C ALA A 155 -4.28 5.84 20.88
N VAL A 156 -5.01 6.51 19.99
CA VAL A 156 -4.44 7.48 19.03
C VAL A 156 -3.72 8.62 19.75
N LYS A 157 -4.35 9.23 20.76
CA LYS A 157 -3.71 10.29 21.56
C LYS A 157 -2.45 9.81 22.26
N TYR A 158 -2.48 8.61 22.84
CA TYR A 158 -1.32 8.04 23.53
C TYR A 158 -0.15 7.88 22.58
N GLN A 159 -0.35 7.25 21.42
CA GLN A 159 0.70 7.03 20.43
C GLN A 159 1.20 8.34 19.80
N GLU A 160 0.29 9.28 19.51
CA GLU A 160 0.65 10.60 18.98
C GLU A 160 1.54 11.39 19.95
N THR A 161 1.28 11.28 21.26
CA THR A 161 2.01 12.05 22.28
C THR A 161 3.26 11.37 22.81
N GLN A 162 3.27 10.03 22.92
CA GLN A 162 4.35 9.27 23.55
C GLN A 162 5.32 8.63 22.56
N GLU A 163 4.81 8.15 21.42
CA GLU A 163 5.60 7.37 20.47
C GLU A 163 6.00 8.20 19.25
N ASN A 164 5.05 8.90 18.64
CA ASN A 164 5.21 9.78 17.45
C ASN A 164 6.27 9.27 16.46
N THR A 165 6.34 7.95 16.28
CA THR A 165 7.37 7.31 15.49
C THR A 165 7.04 7.46 14.02
N LEU A 166 8.07 7.35 13.18
CA LEU A 166 7.86 7.35 11.74
C LEU A 166 6.99 6.16 11.29
N GLN A 167 7.12 5.02 11.97
CA GLN A 167 6.30 3.83 11.79
C GLN A 167 4.82 4.12 12.07
N TRP A 168 4.51 4.75 13.20
CA TRP A 168 3.14 5.14 13.54
C TRP A 168 2.55 6.07 12.48
N LYS A 169 3.30 7.10 12.04
CA LYS A 169 2.86 8.01 10.97
C LYS A 169 2.58 7.26 9.67
N MET A 170 3.45 6.32 9.31
CA MET A 170 3.26 5.48 8.13
C MET A 170 1.99 4.64 8.26
N GLN A 171 1.79 3.96 9.38
CA GLN A 171 0.57 3.16 9.65
C GLN A 171 -0.69 4.00 9.51
N GLN A 172 -0.74 5.17 10.16
CA GLN A 172 -1.89 6.08 10.08
C GLN A 172 -2.12 6.60 8.66
N THR A 173 -1.06 6.88 7.91
CA THR A 173 -1.18 7.31 6.51
C THR A 173 -1.68 6.18 5.62
N VAL A 174 -1.14 4.97 5.73
CA VAL A 174 -1.62 3.81 4.96
C VAL A 174 -3.07 3.50 5.29
N ALA A 175 -3.45 3.49 6.56
CA ALA A 175 -4.82 3.29 7.00
C ALA A 175 -5.78 4.33 6.36
N ARG A 176 -5.40 5.61 6.38
CA ARG A 176 -6.18 6.68 5.72
C ARG A 176 -6.24 6.52 4.21
N VAL A 177 -5.18 6.03 3.56
CA VAL A 177 -5.20 5.75 2.11
C VAL A 177 -6.20 4.65 1.80
N LEU A 178 -6.18 3.55 2.57
CA LEU A 178 -7.14 2.45 2.39
C LEU A 178 -8.59 2.91 2.59
N LEU A 179 -8.85 3.76 3.61
CA LEU A 179 -10.16 4.36 3.84
C LEU A 179 -10.59 5.33 2.75
N HIS A 180 -9.70 6.26 2.37
CA HIS A 180 -9.96 7.21 1.29
C HIS A 180 -10.29 6.47 0.00
N TYR A 181 -9.67 5.31 -0.17
CA TYR A 181 -9.95 4.41 -1.26
C TYR A 181 -11.01 3.30 -0.96
N ASP A 182 -11.95 3.54 -0.06
CA ASP A 182 -13.16 2.72 0.20
C ASP A 182 -12.90 1.22 0.43
N PHE A 183 -11.70 0.86 0.90
CA PHE A 183 -11.30 -0.54 1.07
C PHE A 183 -12.28 -1.32 1.98
N LEU A 184 -12.72 -0.72 3.10
CA LEU A 184 -13.65 -1.39 4.02
C LEU A 184 -14.95 -1.81 3.34
N THR A 185 -15.48 -0.98 2.44
CA THR A 185 -16.77 -1.20 1.79
C THR A 185 -16.63 -2.02 0.51
N LEU A 186 -15.70 -1.63 -0.36
CA LEU A 186 -15.54 -2.16 -1.72
C LEU A 186 -14.47 -3.26 -1.83
N GLY A 187 -13.59 -3.39 -0.83
CA GLY A 187 -12.41 -4.25 -0.93
C GLY A 187 -11.44 -3.73 -2.00
N ILE A 188 -10.75 -4.66 -2.68
CA ILE A 188 -9.85 -4.33 -3.79
C ILE A 188 -10.65 -4.23 -5.09
N VAL A 189 -10.64 -3.05 -5.71
CA VAL A 189 -11.31 -2.82 -6.99
C VAL A 189 -10.46 -3.38 -8.14
N THR A 190 -10.84 -4.54 -8.67
CA THR A 190 -10.14 -5.21 -9.78
C THR A 190 -10.88 -5.18 -11.11
N LYS A 191 -12.08 -4.62 -11.14
CA LYS A 191 -12.93 -4.47 -12.32
C LYS A 191 -13.76 -3.19 -12.21
N PRO A 192 -14.28 -2.65 -13.33
CA PRO A 192 -15.17 -1.48 -13.28
C PRO A 192 -16.38 -1.77 -12.38
N LEU A 193 -16.70 -0.82 -11.50
CA LEU A 193 -17.85 -0.85 -10.59
C LEU A 193 -19.16 -0.53 -11.30
#